data_AF-A0AA36I804-F1
#
_entry.id   AF-A0AA36I804-F1
#
_cell.length_a   1.000
_cell.length_b   1.000
_cell.length_c   1.000
_cell.angle_alpha   90.00
_cell.angle_beta   90.00
_cell.angle_gamma   90.00
#
_symmetry.space_group_name_H-M   'P 1'
#
loop_
_entity.id
_entity.type
_entity.pdbx_description
1 polymer ?
#
loop_
_entity_poly.entity_id
_entity_poly.type
_entity_poly.pdbx_seq_one_letter_code
_entity_poly.pdbx_strand_id
1 'polypeptide(L)'
;MVHLARAQSAGAWCSFLEEHKAVPYEFGAKTQSDPHAGFKDVYFGANEPWGETLHDIFTLIAHKFTQVEHYVSVVGSMNALNFLTAIRPKQIHFFDLNPAAVSWGKLLVELVRASASPQDFVSRLFARDLQGFEEGQVLSPASQEAFLQLPPSEAIRSETLAKLSEESQDVYRQVAEQVEGHKHDLNTGGLESGSFAGLFPAWDRAFAGPLTKSGLGPRMGARRSFLYGEGFLRSQWTFDQVKQVLEETPISWTSGVDFPHAFPADLLPKGSMRGATLLYAMDMWSGPSHHAARWPADRIRAWQEEAGDGGLVVVQSKGDRAELVQKLVPASGGRSFWQSWSDWRSADFLPAAICKGFDQSQCRAAAGQPPSAQHMVEQALGGGTRPQLTTEEEKAFRELSGPPAWERPEEAPAPAPLLSALGPGLAPDCRWQRGRALRRFL
;
A
#
# COMPACT_ATOMS: atom_id res chain seq x y z
N MET A 1 0.05 -12.09 -57.78
CA MET A 1 0.43 -12.91 -56.60
C MET A 1 0.38 -12.04 -55.35
N VAL A 2 -0.84 -11.61 -55.01
CA VAL A 2 -1.19 -10.90 -53.78
C VAL A 2 -2.57 -11.43 -53.42
N HIS A 3 -2.68 -12.06 -52.24
CA HIS A 3 -3.86 -12.22 -51.39
C HIS A 3 -3.78 -13.52 -50.58
N LEU A 4 -4.35 -13.45 -49.37
CA LEU A 4 -4.69 -14.51 -48.41
C LEU A 4 -3.62 -14.92 -47.40
N ALA A 5 -3.72 -14.35 -46.19
CA ALA A 5 -3.98 -15.13 -44.96
C ALA A 5 -3.96 -14.21 -43.72
N ARG A 6 -5.11 -13.61 -43.39
CA ARG A 6 -5.40 -13.08 -42.03
C ARG A 6 -6.90 -13.18 -41.78
N ALA A 7 -7.34 -14.37 -41.34
CA ALA A 7 -8.68 -14.59 -40.82
C ALA A 7 -8.78 -15.92 -40.05
N GLN A 8 -7.92 -16.16 -39.04
CA GLN A 8 -8.12 -17.26 -38.09
C GLN A 8 -7.49 -16.91 -36.73
N SER A 9 -8.21 -16.18 -35.88
CA SER A 9 -7.91 -16.18 -34.42
C SER A 9 -9.06 -15.76 -33.50
N ALA A 10 -10.25 -15.42 -34.03
CA ALA A 10 -11.41 -15.10 -33.18
C ALA A 10 -12.08 -16.34 -32.56
N GLY A 11 -11.86 -17.54 -33.11
CA GLY A 11 -12.51 -18.78 -32.64
C GLY A 11 -11.82 -19.49 -31.47
N ALA A 12 -10.55 -19.18 -31.18
CA ALA A 12 -9.77 -19.88 -30.15
C ALA A 12 -9.94 -19.29 -28.74
N TRP A 13 -10.52 -18.09 -28.62
CA TRP A 13 -10.76 -17.44 -27.33
C TRP A 13 -12.05 -17.92 -26.64
N CYS A 14 -13.07 -18.33 -27.39
CA CYS A 14 -14.31 -18.85 -26.79
C CYS A 14 -14.15 -20.26 -26.21
N SER A 15 -13.25 -21.09 -26.75
CA SER A 15 -13.00 -22.45 -26.22
C SER A 15 -12.14 -22.48 -24.96
N PHE A 16 -11.41 -21.40 -24.63
CA PHE A 16 -10.61 -21.33 -23.41
C PHE A 16 -11.47 -21.04 -22.15
N LEU A 17 -12.66 -20.46 -22.33
CA LEU A 17 -13.56 -20.09 -21.22
C LEU A 17 -14.55 -21.20 -20.82
N GLU A 18 -14.72 -22.25 -21.63
CA GLU A 18 -15.66 -23.35 -21.32
C GLU A 18 -15.04 -24.51 -20.53
N GLU A 19 -13.70 -24.59 -20.44
CA GLU A 19 -13.03 -25.73 -19.79
C GLU A 19 -12.63 -25.49 -18.32
N HIS A 20 -12.91 -24.31 -17.76
CA HIS A 20 -12.84 -24.10 -16.31
C HIS A 20 -14.21 -24.39 -15.69
N LYS A 21 -14.60 -25.67 -15.72
CA LYS A 21 -15.61 -26.16 -14.77
C LYS A 21 -15.11 -25.78 -13.38
N ALA A 22 -15.88 -24.93 -12.69
CA ALA A 22 -15.64 -24.59 -11.29
C ALA A 22 -15.36 -25.89 -10.52
N VAL A 23 -14.09 -26.12 -10.20
CA VAL A 23 -13.69 -27.24 -9.35
C VAL A 23 -14.41 -27.00 -8.03
N PRO A 24 -15.27 -27.93 -7.56
CA PRO A 24 -15.89 -27.80 -6.24
C PRO A 24 -14.75 -27.65 -5.23
N TYR A 25 -14.66 -26.46 -4.64
CA TYR A 25 -13.54 -26.08 -3.80
C TYR A 25 -13.74 -26.70 -2.41
N GLU A 26 -13.34 -27.97 -2.26
CA GLU A 26 -13.21 -28.65 -0.98
C GLU A 26 -11.76 -28.57 -0.49
N PHE A 27 -11.27 -27.37 -0.20
CA PHE A 27 -10.35 -27.29 0.94
C PHE A 27 -11.21 -27.50 2.19
N GLY A 28 -10.65 -28.07 3.27
CA GLY A 28 -11.25 -28.04 4.60
C GLY A 28 -11.33 -26.61 5.14
N ALA A 29 -12.02 -25.75 4.39
CA ALA A 29 -12.02 -24.32 4.43
C ALA A 29 -12.84 -23.91 5.64
N LYS A 30 -12.18 -23.22 6.57
CA LYS A 30 -12.92 -22.44 7.56
C LYS A 30 -13.87 -21.52 6.77
N THR A 31 -15.17 -21.67 7.00
CA THR A 31 -16.23 -20.84 6.40
C THR A 31 -16.33 -19.47 7.07
N GLN A 32 -15.54 -19.26 8.12
CA GLN A 32 -15.41 -18.03 8.88
C GLN A 32 -13.94 -17.78 9.18
N SER A 33 -13.52 -16.53 9.01
CA SER A 33 -12.24 -16.06 9.51
C SER A 33 -12.06 -16.36 11.01
N ASP A 34 -10.83 -16.65 11.45
CA ASP A 34 -10.54 -16.70 12.89
C ASP A 34 -10.91 -15.35 13.53
N PRO A 35 -11.48 -15.33 14.75
CA PRO A 35 -11.84 -14.09 15.42
C PRO A 35 -10.57 -13.30 15.75
N HIS A 36 -10.21 -12.35 14.89
CA HIS A 36 -9.21 -11.33 15.17
C HIS A 36 -9.83 -10.29 16.11
N ALA A 37 -9.24 -10.11 17.29
CA ALA A 37 -9.82 -9.23 18.29
C ALA A 37 -8.75 -8.49 19.09
N GLY A 38 -8.87 -7.17 19.08
CA GLY A 38 -8.03 -6.28 19.86
C GLY A 38 -6.73 -5.90 19.15
N PHE A 39 -5.95 -5.04 19.82
CA PHE A 39 -4.75 -4.42 19.24
C PHE A 39 -3.62 -5.40 18.93
N LYS A 40 -3.55 -6.56 19.61
CA LYS A 40 -2.55 -7.59 19.33
C LYS A 40 -2.64 -8.16 17.91
N ASP A 41 -3.81 -8.08 17.28
CA ASP A 41 -4.07 -8.62 15.93
C ASP A 41 -4.18 -7.49 14.88
N VAL A 42 -3.84 -6.24 15.24
CA VAL A 42 -3.88 -5.11 14.31
C VAL A 42 -2.58 -5.05 13.51
N TYR A 43 -2.70 -4.78 12.20
CA TYR A 43 -1.57 -4.48 11.34
C TYR A 43 -1.24 -2.98 11.41
N PHE A 44 -0.32 -2.59 12.29
CA PHE A 44 -0.06 -1.16 12.53
C PHE A 44 0.58 -0.40 11.37
N GLY A 45 1.21 -1.11 10.42
CA GLY A 45 1.83 -0.49 9.24
C GLY A 45 1.87 -1.44 8.05
N ALA A 46 2.27 -0.90 6.89
CA ALA A 46 2.32 -1.61 5.62
C ALA A 46 3.27 -2.80 5.66
N ASN A 47 2.81 -3.93 5.12
CA ASN A 47 3.66 -5.04 4.70
C ASN A 47 3.40 -5.45 3.25
N GLU A 48 2.68 -4.61 2.52
CA GLU A 48 2.45 -4.80 1.12
C GLU A 48 3.74 -4.53 0.34
N PRO A 49 4.05 -5.36 -0.67
CA PRO A 49 5.14 -5.10 -1.58
C PRO A 49 4.94 -3.76 -2.28
N TRP A 50 5.77 -2.77 -1.97
CA TRP A 50 5.55 -1.40 -2.46
C TRP A 50 5.46 -1.29 -3.99
N GLY A 51 6.20 -2.12 -4.73
CA GLY A 51 6.13 -2.12 -6.19
C GLY A 51 4.83 -2.72 -6.75
N GLU A 52 4.10 -3.56 -6.00
CA GLU A 52 2.73 -3.95 -6.34
C GLU A 52 1.77 -2.77 -6.12
N THR A 53 1.85 -2.08 -4.99
CA THR A 53 1.03 -0.88 -4.75
C THR A 53 1.23 0.18 -5.85
N LEU A 54 2.47 0.40 -6.30
CA LEU A 54 2.75 1.31 -7.42
C LEU A 54 2.18 0.80 -8.74
N HIS A 55 2.32 -0.49 -9.03
CA HIS A 55 1.72 -1.10 -10.22
C HIS A 55 0.20 -0.90 -10.25
N ASP A 56 -0.46 -1.08 -9.11
CA ASP A 56 -1.90 -0.91 -9.00
C ASP A 56 -2.30 0.54 -9.27
N ILE A 57 -1.62 1.50 -8.63
CA ILE A 57 -1.85 2.93 -8.87
C ILE A 57 -1.63 3.30 -10.33
N PHE A 58 -0.55 2.82 -10.95
CA PHE A 58 -0.26 3.10 -12.37
C PHE A 58 -1.29 2.48 -13.30
N THR A 59 -1.78 1.28 -12.96
CA THR A 59 -2.87 0.62 -13.70
C THR A 59 -4.15 1.45 -13.63
N LEU A 60 -4.52 1.96 -12.45
CA LEU A 60 -5.69 2.83 -12.30
C LEU A 60 -5.56 4.13 -13.12
N ILE A 61 -4.37 4.76 -13.11
CA ILE A 61 -4.08 5.94 -13.93
C ILE A 61 -4.22 5.62 -15.43
N ALA A 62 -3.60 4.53 -15.89
CA ALA A 62 -3.63 4.13 -17.30
C ALA A 62 -5.06 3.89 -17.80
N HIS A 63 -5.90 3.29 -16.97
CA HIS A 63 -7.29 2.99 -17.27
C HIS A 63 -8.28 4.13 -16.97
N LYS A 64 -7.79 5.31 -16.57
CA LYS A 64 -8.64 6.47 -16.21
C LYS A 64 -9.65 6.17 -15.11
N PHE A 65 -9.28 5.27 -14.21
CA PHE A 65 -10.08 4.90 -13.05
C PHE A 65 -9.62 5.66 -11.80
N THR A 66 -9.40 6.97 -11.98
CA THR A 66 -8.90 7.91 -10.96
C THR A 66 -10.02 8.76 -10.37
N GLN A 67 -11.13 8.92 -11.08
CA GLN A 67 -12.35 9.55 -10.55
C GLN A 67 -13.35 8.44 -10.24
N VAL A 68 -13.60 8.17 -8.97
CA VAL A 68 -14.48 7.08 -8.53
C VAL A 68 -15.59 7.63 -7.67
N GLU A 69 -16.77 7.01 -7.73
CA GLU A 69 -17.86 7.39 -6.83
C GLU A 69 -17.54 6.89 -5.42
N HIS A 70 -17.11 5.63 -5.32
CA HIS A 70 -16.86 4.94 -4.05
C HIS A 70 -15.45 4.37 -4.01
N TYR A 71 -14.72 4.68 -2.94
CA TYR A 71 -13.52 3.96 -2.57
C TYR A 71 -13.75 3.17 -1.29
N VAL A 72 -13.81 1.86 -1.42
CA VAL A 72 -14.09 0.92 -0.33
C VAL A 72 -12.80 0.17 -0.04
N SER A 73 -12.34 0.17 1.20
CA SER A 73 -11.04 -0.39 1.54
C SER A 73 -11.03 -1.08 2.88
N VAL A 74 -10.37 -2.23 2.96
CA VAL A 74 -9.95 -2.75 4.26
C VAL A 74 -9.03 -1.73 4.95
N VAL A 75 -9.15 -1.58 6.26
CA VAL A 75 -8.26 -0.72 7.06
C VAL A 75 -6.87 -1.35 7.04
N GLY A 76 -6.74 -2.56 7.57
CA GLY A 76 -5.48 -3.29 7.55
C GLY A 76 -4.30 -2.44 8.00
N SER A 77 -3.27 -2.36 7.14
CA SER A 77 -2.06 -1.55 7.32
C SER A 77 -2.19 -0.07 6.94
N MET A 78 -3.39 0.36 6.53
CA MET A 78 -3.67 1.64 5.88
C MET A 78 -2.87 1.87 4.59
N ASN A 79 -2.41 0.81 3.91
CA ASN A 79 -1.89 0.90 2.53
C ASN A 79 -2.91 1.56 1.58
N ALA A 80 -4.20 1.52 1.95
CA ALA A 80 -5.30 2.25 1.34
C ALA A 80 -4.99 3.74 1.06
N LEU A 81 -4.29 4.41 1.98
CA LEU A 81 -3.96 5.83 1.84
C LEU A 81 -3.07 6.11 0.62
N ASN A 82 -2.27 5.15 0.19
CA ASN A 82 -1.41 5.32 -0.98
C ASN A 82 -2.22 5.49 -2.27
N PHE A 83 -3.41 4.89 -2.37
CA PHE A 83 -4.27 5.05 -3.55
C PHE A 83 -4.80 6.48 -3.68
N LEU A 84 -5.06 7.16 -2.56
CA LEU A 84 -5.56 8.54 -2.53
C LEU A 84 -4.58 9.55 -3.14
N THR A 85 -3.33 9.16 -3.40
CA THR A 85 -2.38 9.98 -4.17
C THR A 85 -2.80 10.16 -5.64
N ALA A 86 -3.57 9.21 -6.19
CA ALA A 86 -3.98 9.20 -7.60
C ALA A 86 -5.50 9.18 -7.79
N ILE A 87 -6.27 8.65 -6.83
CA ILE A 87 -7.73 8.59 -6.93
C ILE A 87 -8.42 9.76 -6.21
N ARG A 88 -9.59 10.15 -6.70
CA ARG A 88 -10.49 11.15 -6.14
C ARG A 88 -11.88 10.51 -5.95
N PRO A 89 -12.11 9.85 -4.82
CA PRO A 89 -13.41 9.30 -4.49
C PRO A 89 -14.40 10.41 -4.09
N LYS A 90 -15.70 10.20 -4.33
CA LYS A 90 -16.75 11.03 -3.71
C LYS A 90 -17.17 10.54 -2.33
N GLN A 91 -16.93 9.26 -2.04
CA GLN A 91 -17.16 8.65 -0.74
C GLN A 91 -16.06 7.63 -0.43
N ILE A 92 -15.60 7.61 0.82
CA ILE A 92 -14.65 6.62 1.32
C ILE A 92 -15.34 5.76 2.36
N HIS A 93 -15.17 4.44 2.23
CA HIS A 93 -15.61 3.48 3.22
C HIS A 93 -14.44 2.62 3.67
N PHE A 94 -14.11 2.70 4.95
CA PHE A 94 -13.10 1.84 5.55
C PHE A 94 -13.76 0.73 6.36
N PHE A 95 -13.28 -0.50 6.22
CA PHE A 95 -13.80 -1.61 6.99
C PHE A 95 -12.71 -2.54 7.51
N ASP A 96 -12.99 -3.29 8.57
CA ASP A 96 -12.12 -4.37 8.99
C ASP A 96 -12.90 -5.43 9.76
N LEU A 97 -12.40 -6.66 9.80
CA LEU A 97 -12.95 -7.69 10.67
C LEU A 97 -12.65 -7.35 12.13
N ASN A 98 -11.46 -6.81 12.43
CA ASN A 98 -11.03 -6.45 13.77
C ASN A 98 -11.48 -5.02 14.14
N PRO A 99 -12.37 -4.81 15.12
CA PRO A 99 -12.79 -3.47 15.53
C PRO A 99 -11.63 -2.57 15.98
N ALA A 100 -10.58 -3.13 16.57
CA ALA A 100 -9.40 -2.35 16.97
C ALA A 100 -8.62 -1.82 15.76
N ALA A 101 -8.66 -2.51 14.61
CA ALA A 101 -8.07 -1.99 13.37
C ALA A 101 -8.88 -0.79 12.87
N VAL A 102 -10.21 -0.82 12.97
CA VAL A 102 -11.06 0.35 12.63
C VAL A 102 -10.74 1.54 13.51
N SER A 103 -10.66 1.36 14.83
CA SER A 103 -10.25 2.44 15.76
C SER A 103 -8.84 2.96 15.46
N TRP A 104 -7.91 2.08 15.10
CA TRP A 104 -6.57 2.46 14.63
C TRP A 104 -6.61 3.29 13.33
N GLY A 105 -7.40 2.88 12.35
CA GLY A 105 -7.58 3.60 11.09
C GLY A 105 -8.17 5.01 11.30
N LYS A 106 -9.15 5.16 12.20
CA LYS A 106 -9.69 6.48 12.60
C LYS A 106 -8.61 7.39 13.18
N LEU A 107 -7.81 6.87 14.11
CA LEU A 107 -6.69 7.60 14.68
C LEU A 107 -5.70 8.04 13.58
N LEU A 108 -5.32 7.15 12.66
CA LEU A 108 -4.41 7.50 11.57
C LEU A 108 -4.95 8.62 10.67
N VAL A 109 -6.25 8.61 10.35
CA VAL A 109 -6.88 9.70 9.59
C VAL A 109 -6.85 11.00 10.37
N GLU A 110 -7.14 10.99 11.67
CA GLU A 110 -7.02 12.19 12.51
C GLU A 110 -5.58 12.70 12.60
N LEU A 111 -4.59 11.81 12.71
CA LEU A 111 -3.17 12.19 12.70
C LEU A 111 -2.77 12.84 11.37
N VAL A 112 -3.22 12.32 10.23
CA VAL A 112 -2.97 12.96 8.91
C VAL A 112 -3.57 14.36 8.87
N ARG A 113 -4.83 14.53 9.31
CA ARG A 113 -5.51 15.85 9.34
C ARG A 113 -4.84 16.83 10.29
N ALA A 114 -4.39 16.36 11.46
CA ALA A 114 -3.71 17.15 12.47
C ALA A 114 -2.29 17.58 12.07
N SER A 115 -1.71 16.92 11.06
CA SER A 115 -0.31 17.10 10.65
C SER A 115 -0.15 18.08 9.50
N ALA A 116 0.88 18.92 9.55
CA ALA A 116 1.19 19.87 8.48
C ALA A 116 2.03 19.28 7.35
N SER A 117 2.81 18.23 7.63
CA SER A 117 3.78 17.64 6.70
C SER A 117 3.97 16.15 6.98
N PRO A 118 4.65 15.40 6.08
CA PRO A 118 5.08 14.03 6.36
C PRO A 118 5.88 13.92 7.67
N GLN A 119 6.77 14.90 7.94
CA GLN A 119 7.58 14.92 9.15
C GLN A 119 6.73 15.09 10.40
N ASP A 120 5.75 16.00 10.36
CA ASP A 120 4.84 16.22 11.49
C ASP A 120 4.01 14.95 11.75
N PHE A 121 3.52 14.29 10.70
CA PHE A 121 2.79 13.02 10.84
C PHE A 121 3.62 11.95 11.56
N VAL A 122 4.85 11.70 11.11
CA VAL A 122 5.74 10.72 11.77
C VAL A 122 6.10 11.18 13.18
N SER A 123 6.29 12.48 13.39
CA SER A 123 6.62 13.03 14.70
C SER A 123 5.51 12.78 15.71
N ARG A 124 4.26 13.03 15.33
CA ARG A 124 3.08 12.74 16.15
C ARG A 124 2.93 11.26 16.41
N LEU A 125 3.09 10.43 15.38
CA LEU A 125 2.88 8.99 15.47
C LEU A 125 3.87 8.29 16.43
N PHE A 126 5.13 8.72 16.42
CA PHE A 126 6.19 8.16 17.27
C PHE A 126 6.52 9.02 18.49
N ALA A 127 5.78 10.13 18.69
CA ALA A 127 6.05 11.19 19.65
C ALA A 127 7.53 11.62 19.70
N ARG A 128 8.20 11.79 18.55
CA ARG A 128 9.63 12.14 18.46
C ARG A 128 9.82 13.25 17.45
N ASP A 129 10.78 14.14 17.69
CA ASP A 129 11.01 15.28 16.80
C ASP A 129 11.77 14.84 15.54
N LEU A 130 11.03 14.52 14.48
CA LEU A 130 11.63 14.15 13.21
C LEU A 130 12.24 15.37 12.49
N GLN A 131 11.62 16.54 12.62
CA GLN A 131 12.15 17.74 11.97
C GLN A 131 13.55 18.08 12.52
N GLY A 132 13.70 18.11 13.84
CA GLY A 132 15.01 18.31 14.48
C GLY A 132 16.00 17.18 14.19
N PHE A 133 15.54 15.94 14.03
CA PHE A 133 16.40 14.83 13.59
C PHE A 133 16.94 15.05 12.17
N GLU A 134 16.09 15.45 11.23
CA GLU A 134 16.47 15.65 9.83
C GLU A 134 17.39 16.84 9.60
N GLU A 135 17.46 17.81 10.51
CA GLU A 135 18.48 18.88 10.48
C GLU A 135 19.92 18.33 10.53
N GLY A 136 20.12 17.18 11.19
CA GLY A 136 21.41 16.50 11.26
C GLY A 136 21.54 15.32 10.30
N GLN A 137 20.46 14.54 10.10
CA GLN A 137 20.46 13.35 9.27
C GLN A 137 19.06 13.02 8.75
N VAL A 138 18.91 12.88 7.43
CA VAL A 138 17.64 12.48 6.80
C VAL A 138 17.15 11.12 7.32
N LEU A 139 15.86 10.99 7.62
CA LEU A 139 15.28 9.71 8.02
C LEU A 139 15.20 8.78 6.81
N SER A 140 15.83 7.63 6.96
CA SER A 140 15.99 6.62 5.93
C SER A 140 16.02 5.25 6.59
N PRO A 141 15.97 4.15 5.81
CA PRO A 141 16.14 2.82 6.36
C PRO A 141 17.42 2.64 7.19
N ALA A 142 18.50 3.35 6.84
CA ALA A 142 19.78 3.26 7.53
C ALA A 142 19.85 4.10 8.82
N SER A 143 19.00 5.12 8.96
CA SER A 143 19.04 6.10 10.06
C SER A 143 17.84 5.99 11.01
N GLN A 144 16.79 5.25 10.64
CA GLN A 144 15.59 5.14 11.45
C GLN A 144 15.79 4.53 12.84
N GLU A 145 16.80 3.67 13.01
CA GLU A 145 17.13 3.17 14.35
C GLU A 145 17.58 4.32 15.25
N ALA A 146 18.46 5.21 14.75
CA ALA A 146 18.89 6.38 15.50
C ALA A 146 17.72 7.32 15.85
N PHE A 147 16.77 7.48 14.93
CA PHE A 147 15.53 8.23 15.20
C PHE A 147 14.69 7.57 16.29
N LEU A 148 14.47 6.25 16.23
CA LEU A 148 13.68 5.53 17.24
C LEU A 148 14.33 5.51 18.63
N GLN A 149 15.65 5.68 18.71
CA GLN A 149 16.39 5.82 19.96
C GLN A 149 16.28 7.23 20.59
N LEU A 150 15.71 8.22 19.89
CA LEU A 150 15.40 9.51 20.50
C LEU A 150 14.36 9.31 21.63
N PRO A 151 14.47 10.06 22.75
CA PRO A 151 13.46 10.02 23.79
C PRO A 151 12.12 10.58 23.23
N PRO A 152 10.98 9.97 23.56
CA PRO A 152 9.68 10.55 23.24
C PRO A 152 9.54 11.96 23.85
N SER A 153 8.97 12.89 23.07
CA SER A 153 8.71 14.28 23.45
C SER A 153 7.30 14.41 24.03
N GLU A 154 7.22 14.72 25.32
CA GLU A 154 5.95 14.97 26.01
C GLU A 154 5.20 16.19 25.42
N ALA A 155 5.94 17.17 24.90
CA ALA A 155 5.35 18.32 24.22
C ALA A 155 4.61 17.90 22.94
N ILE A 156 5.24 17.08 22.10
CA ILE A 156 4.61 16.55 20.87
C ILE A 156 3.40 15.68 21.22
N ARG A 157 3.51 14.84 22.26
CA ARG A 157 2.41 14.01 22.74
C ARG A 157 1.22 14.85 23.21
N SER A 158 1.46 15.82 24.07
CA SER A 158 0.43 16.70 24.62
C SER A 158 -0.26 17.51 23.51
N GLU A 159 0.52 18.06 22.57
CA GLU A 159 -0.03 18.78 21.41
C GLU A 159 -0.86 17.85 20.51
N THR A 160 -0.40 16.62 20.29
CA THR A 160 -1.11 15.63 19.48
C THR A 160 -2.43 15.26 20.14
N LEU A 161 -2.44 14.88 21.42
CA LEU A 161 -3.66 14.54 22.15
C LEU A 161 -4.69 15.70 22.13
N ALA A 162 -4.23 16.95 22.23
CA ALA A 162 -5.10 18.12 22.17
C ALA A 162 -5.80 18.31 20.81
N LYS A 163 -5.29 17.70 19.73
CA LYS A 163 -5.88 17.75 18.38
C LYS A 163 -6.75 16.54 18.04
N LEU A 164 -6.74 15.50 18.87
CA LEU A 164 -7.47 14.26 18.64
C LEU A 164 -8.84 14.27 19.35
N SER A 165 -9.80 13.57 18.76
CA SER A 165 -11.08 13.23 19.40
C SER A 165 -10.86 12.35 20.63
N GLU A 166 -11.83 12.30 21.55
CA GLU A 166 -11.74 11.47 22.77
C GLU A 166 -11.49 9.99 22.45
N GLU A 167 -12.21 9.43 21.46
CA GLU A 167 -12.00 8.06 20.96
C GLU A 167 -10.55 7.86 20.49
N SER A 168 -10.04 8.77 19.66
CA SER A 168 -8.68 8.69 19.11
C SER A 168 -7.61 8.93 20.17
N GLN A 169 -7.85 9.74 21.19
CA GLN A 169 -6.92 9.92 22.32
C GLN A 169 -6.73 8.61 23.09
N ASP A 170 -7.80 7.86 23.32
CA ASP A 170 -7.73 6.58 24.04
C ASP A 170 -7.00 5.51 23.24
N VAL A 171 -7.22 5.45 21.92
CA VAL A 171 -6.44 4.59 21.01
C VAL A 171 -4.99 5.01 21.00
N TYR A 172 -4.73 6.32 20.90
CA TYR A 172 -3.37 6.86 20.86
C TYR A 172 -2.61 6.49 22.13
N ARG A 173 -3.18 6.67 23.33
CA ARG A 173 -2.52 6.29 24.59
C ARG A 173 -2.17 4.79 24.63
N GLN A 174 -3.11 3.92 24.24
CA GLN A 174 -2.92 2.47 24.22
C GLN A 174 -1.82 2.00 23.26
N VAL A 175 -1.70 2.67 22.11
CA VAL A 175 -0.71 2.37 21.08
C VAL A 175 0.63 3.03 21.38
N ALA A 176 0.62 4.28 21.82
CA ALA A 176 1.81 5.08 22.13
C ALA A 176 2.68 4.38 23.19
N GLU A 177 2.09 3.88 24.28
CA GLU A 177 2.86 3.11 25.28
C GLU A 177 3.63 1.93 24.67
N GLN A 178 3.07 1.29 23.63
CA GLN A 178 3.68 0.15 22.97
C GLN A 178 4.73 0.57 21.93
N VAL A 179 4.44 1.60 21.13
CA VAL A 179 5.35 2.12 20.09
C VAL A 179 6.52 2.91 20.69
N GLU A 180 6.32 3.59 21.81
CA GLU A 180 7.30 4.44 22.46
C GLU A 180 8.11 3.69 23.53
N GLY A 181 7.48 2.74 24.24
CA GLY A 181 8.04 2.10 25.43
C GLY A 181 8.94 0.88 25.16
N HIS A 182 8.88 0.29 23.96
CA HIS A 182 9.74 -0.84 23.64
C HIS A 182 11.14 -0.36 23.26
N LYS A 183 12.16 -0.85 23.97
CA LYS A 183 13.49 -0.99 23.37
C LYS A 183 13.28 -1.90 22.17
N HIS A 184 13.39 -1.34 20.96
CA HIS A 184 13.32 -2.11 19.73
C HIS A 184 14.46 -3.14 19.71
N ASP A 185 14.30 -4.27 20.38
CA ASP A 185 15.26 -5.37 20.30
C ASP A 185 15.06 -6.04 18.94
N LEU A 186 15.78 -5.54 17.96
CA LEU A 186 15.74 -5.99 16.57
C LEU A 186 16.10 -7.49 16.42
N ASN A 187 16.64 -8.14 17.46
CA ASN A 187 17.12 -9.51 17.42
C ASN A 187 16.12 -10.54 17.95
N THR A 188 15.13 -10.14 18.75
CA THR A 188 14.11 -11.07 19.23
C THR A 188 12.96 -11.11 18.22
N GLY A 189 13.18 -11.80 17.10
CA GLY A 189 12.12 -12.21 16.17
C GLY A 189 11.15 -13.24 16.75
N GLY A 190 10.85 -13.14 18.06
CA GLY A 190 9.90 -13.99 18.73
C GLY A 190 8.49 -13.55 18.38
N LEU A 191 7.70 -14.49 17.87
CA LEU A 191 6.25 -14.37 17.65
C LEU A 191 5.46 -13.94 18.90
N GLU A 192 6.07 -13.88 20.09
CA GLU A 192 5.43 -13.57 21.36
C GLU A 192 5.48 -12.08 21.74
N SER A 193 6.39 -11.28 21.18
CA SER A 193 6.30 -9.82 21.29
C SER A 193 5.31 -9.34 20.23
N GLY A 194 4.14 -8.87 20.65
CA GLY A 194 3.00 -8.55 19.79
C GLY A 194 3.31 -7.70 18.56
N SER A 195 2.32 -7.59 17.68
CA SER A 195 2.26 -6.87 16.38
C SER A 195 2.90 -5.48 16.27
N PHE A 196 3.31 -4.87 17.39
CA PHE A 196 4.05 -3.61 17.47
C PHE A 196 5.57 -3.76 17.34
N ALA A 197 6.13 -4.93 17.66
CA ALA A 197 7.55 -5.21 17.52
C ALA A 197 7.95 -5.20 16.05
N GLY A 198 8.55 -4.09 15.61
CA GLY A 198 9.01 -3.91 14.23
C GLY A 198 8.11 -3.01 13.37
N LEU A 199 7.43 -2.05 13.99
CA LEU A 199 6.86 -0.89 13.30
C LEU A 199 7.95 0.17 13.07
N PHE A 200 8.20 0.50 11.81
CA PHE A 200 9.28 1.38 11.39
C PHE A 200 8.78 2.57 10.59
N PRO A 201 9.34 3.78 10.76
CA PRO A 201 8.98 4.92 9.92
C PRO A 201 9.25 4.64 8.44
N ALA A 202 10.47 4.17 8.12
CA ALA A 202 10.93 3.97 6.74
C ALA A 202 11.09 2.48 6.42
N TRP A 203 10.99 2.14 5.13
CA TRP A 203 11.03 0.75 4.72
C TRP A 203 12.45 0.21 4.58
N ASP A 204 12.84 -0.72 5.47
CA ASP A 204 14.12 -1.42 5.36
C ASP A 204 14.08 -2.65 4.46
N ARG A 205 14.58 -2.45 3.24
CA ARG A 205 14.73 -3.48 2.22
C ARG A 205 15.79 -4.53 2.54
N ALA A 206 16.69 -4.30 3.50
CA ALA A 206 17.65 -5.33 3.92
C ALA A 206 16.97 -6.57 4.52
N PHE A 207 15.71 -6.42 4.96
CA PHE A 207 14.89 -7.50 5.52
C PHE A 207 13.87 -8.06 4.53
N ALA A 208 14.00 -7.70 3.27
CA ALA A 208 13.13 -8.18 2.21
C ALA A 208 13.32 -9.69 1.96
N GLY A 209 12.20 -10.39 1.81
CA GLY A 209 12.18 -11.79 1.42
C GLY A 209 12.34 -11.99 -0.09
N PRO A 210 12.05 -13.20 -0.61
CA PRO A 210 12.02 -13.45 -2.06
C PRO A 210 10.97 -12.56 -2.73
N LEU A 211 11.07 -12.42 -4.06
CA LEU A 211 10.08 -11.69 -4.84
C LEU A 211 8.65 -12.22 -4.64
N THR A 212 7.70 -11.33 -4.81
CA THR A 212 6.28 -11.68 -4.90
C THR A 212 6.02 -12.51 -6.16
N LYS A 213 4.83 -13.11 -6.26
CA LYS A 213 4.47 -13.88 -7.46
C LYS A 213 4.36 -12.97 -8.69
N SER A 214 3.94 -11.72 -8.51
CA SER A 214 3.92 -10.72 -9.57
C SER A 214 5.32 -10.32 -10.08
N GLY A 215 6.37 -10.56 -9.28
CA GLY A 215 7.74 -10.12 -9.57
C GLY A 215 7.95 -8.61 -9.41
N LEU A 216 6.99 -7.89 -8.83
CA LEU A 216 6.99 -6.43 -8.71
C LEU A 216 7.54 -5.95 -7.36
N GLY A 217 8.53 -6.66 -6.83
CA GLY A 217 9.20 -6.34 -5.58
C GLY A 217 9.20 -7.51 -4.60
N PRO A 218 9.89 -7.36 -3.46
CA PRO A 218 9.98 -8.41 -2.48
C PRO A 218 8.73 -8.59 -1.64
N ARG A 219 8.55 -9.83 -1.17
CA ARG A 219 7.67 -10.12 -0.04
C ARG A 219 8.27 -9.52 1.22
N MET A 220 7.40 -8.89 1.99
CA MET A 220 7.75 -8.39 3.31
C MET A 220 7.74 -9.51 4.33
N GLY A 221 8.77 -9.54 5.18
CA GLY A 221 8.75 -10.36 6.38
C GLY A 221 7.76 -9.83 7.43
N ALA A 222 8.01 -10.13 8.71
CA ALA A 222 7.14 -9.69 9.80
C ALA A 222 7.16 -8.16 10.05
N ARG A 223 8.18 -7.45 9.55
CA ARG A 223 8.35 -6.01 9.77
C ARG A 223 7.30 -5.17 9.04
N ARG A 224 6.88 -4.09 9.68
CA ARG A 224 5.85 -3.17 9.24
C ARG A 224 6.44 -1.78 9.06
N SER A 225 5.98 -1.04 8.07
CA SER A 225 6.45 0.33 7.86
C SER A 225 5.34 1.29 7.46
N PHE A 226 5.47 2.57 7.80
CA PHE A 226 4.62 3.62 7.24
C PHE A 226 5.10 4.12 5.89
N LEU A 227 6.20 3.57 5.36
CA LEU A 227 6.78 3.97 4.08
C LEU A 227 7.15 5.46 4.06
N TYR A 228 7.63 6.04 5.17
CA TYR A 228 8.12 7.42 5.20
C TYR A 228 9.18 7.63 4.12
N GLY A 229 9.03 8.67 3.30
CA GLY A 229 9.84 8.95 2.11
C GLY A 229 9.40 8.20 0.84
N GLU A 230 8.31 7.44 0.93
CA GLU A 230 7.62 6.72 -0.14
C GLU A 230 6.09 6.92 -0.02
N GLY A 231 5.34 6.45 -1.03
CA GLY A 231 3.88 6.54 -1.04
C GLY A 231 3.32 7.93 -0.74
N PHE A 232 2.30 8.00 0.11
CA PHE A 232 1.72 9.31 0.50
C PHE A 232 2.65 10.15 1.38
N LEU A 233 3.58 9.52 2.12
CA LEU A 233 4.58 10.19 2.95
C LEU A 233 5.87 10.55 2.19
N ARG A 234 5.84 10.47 0.86
CA ARG A 234 7.01 10.71 0.03
C ARG A 234 7.44 12.16 -0.01
N SER A 235 6.47 13.06 -0.12
CA SER A 235 6.70 14.48 -0.37
C SER A 235 5.57 15.28 0.26
N GLN A 236 5.76 16.59 0.40
CA GLN A 236 4.68 17.47 0.83
C GLN A 236 3.48 17.38 -0.12
N TRP A 237 3.70 17.31 -1.44
CA TRP A 237 2.60 17.25 -2.39
C TRP A 237 1.77 15.97 -2.25
N THR A 238 2.40 14.79 -2.16
CA THR A 238 1.66 13.53 -2.00
C THR A 238 0.88 13.51 -0.69
N PHE A 239 1.45 14.10 0.36
CA PHE A 239 0.79 14.22 1.67
C PHE A 239 -0.41 15.16 1.61
N ASP A 240 -0.25 16.35 1.03
CA ASP A 240 -1.32 17.33 0.85
C ASP A 240 -2.48 16.76 0.03
N GLN A 241 -2.20 15.99 -1.02
CA GLN A 241 -3.24 15.34 -1.82
C GLN A 241 -4.07 14.36 -0.99
N VAL A 242 -3.42 13.48 -0.22
CA VAL A 242 -4.12 12.53 0.63
C VAL A 242 -4.90 13.24 1.74
N LYS A 243 -4.27 14.23 2.39
CA LYS A 243 -4.91 15.04 3.43
C LYS A 243 -6.15 15.74 2.90
N GLN A 244 -6.05 16.42 1.76
CA GLN A 244 -7.16 17.10 1.11
C GLN A 244 -8.32 16.14 0.83
N VAL A 245 -8.03 14.99 0.21
CA VAL A 245 -9.07 13.98 -0.07
C VAL A 245 -9.74 13.51 1.22
N LEU A 246 -8.97 13.26 2.28
CA LEU A 246 -9.53 12.87 3.58
C LEU A 246 -10.35 13.98 4.25
N GLU A 247 -10.05 15.26 4.02
CA GLU A 247 -10.80 16.40 4.59
C GLU A 247 -12.10 16.69 3.82
N GLU A 248 -12.07 16.59 2.50
CA GLU A 248 -13.18 16.95 1.62
C GLU A 248 -14.17 15.81 1.38
N THR A 249 -13.73 14.56 1.56
CA THR A 249 -14.53 13.38 1.20
C THR A 249 -15.23 12.80 2.43
N PRO A 250 -16.56 12.56 2.39
CA PRO A 250 -17.25 11.82 3.43
C PRO A 250 -16.61 10.43 3.67
N ILE A 251 -16.32 10.12 4.94
CA ILE A 251 -15.72 8.86 5.36
C ILE A 251 -16.68 8.12 6.29
N SER A 252 -16.92 6.85 6.00
CA SER A 252 -17.68 5.93 6.85
C SER A 252 -16.85 4.71 7.24
N TRP A 253 -17.23 4.06 8.35
CA TRP A 253 -16.45 2.99 8.96
C TRP A 253 -17.34 1.81 9.37
N THR A 254 -16.92 0.58 9.07
CA THR A 254 -17.61 -0.64 9.55
C THR A 254 -16.62 -1.64 10.15
N SER A 255 -16.95 -2.20 11.32
CA SER A 255 -16.18 -3.28 11.95
C SER A 255 -16.90 -4.62 11.89
N GLY A 256 -16.17 -5.72 12.02
CA GLY A 256 -16.76 -7.07 12.07
C GLY A 256 -17.10 -7.64 10.70
N VAL A 257 -16.49 -7.10 9.64
CA VAL A 257 -16.76 -7.54 8.26
C VAL A 257 -15.79 -8.63 7.85
N ASP A 258 -16.32 -9.82 7.59
CA ASP A 258 -15.54 -10.97 7.10
C ASP A 258 -15.44 -10.93 5.57
N PHE A 259 -14.36 -10.36 5.04
CA PHE A 259 -14.13 -10.26 3.60
C PHE A 259 -13.28 -11.44 3.08
N PRO A 260 -13.61 -12.05 1.92
CA PRO A 260 -14.58 -11.69 0.87
C PRO A 260 -15.97 -12.32 1.04
N HIS A 261 -16.29 -12.88 2.21
CA HIS A 261 -17.60 -13.49 2.46
C HIS A 261 -18.73 -12.45 2.65
N ALA A 262 -18.36 -11.19 2.87
CA ALA A 262 -19.26 -10.05 2.97
C ALA A 262 -19.99 -9.75 1.65
N PHE A 263 -21.28 -9.48 1.77
CA PHE A 263 -22.07 -8.83 0.74
C PHE A 263 -21.77 -7.32 0.71
N PRO A 264 -22.05 -6.65 -0.42
CA PRO A 264 -22.08 -5.20 -0.51
C PRO A 264 -22.83 -4.50 0.65
N ALA A 265 -23.98 -5.05 1.02
CA ALA A 265 -24.86 -4.50 2.05
C ALA A 265 -24.26 -4.58 3.47
N ASP A 266 -23.24 -5.43 3.68
CA ASP A 266 -22.53 -5.52 4.95
C ASP A 266 -21.51 -4.38 5.11
N LEU A 267 -21.11 -3.75 4.00
CA LEU A 267 -20.17 -2.64 3.97
C LEU A 267 -20.89 -1.30 3.91
N LEU A 268 -21.86 -1.19 3.00
CA LEU A 268 -22.51 0.06 2.68
C LEU A 268 -24.04 -0.10 2.63
N PRO A 269 -24.82 0.95 2.94
CA PRO A 269 -26.28 0.90 2.83
C PRO A 269 -26.71 0.44 1.43
N LYS A 270 -27.73 -0.43 1.36
CA LYS A 270 -28.23 -0.94 0.07
C LYS A 270 -28.65 0.21 -0.86
N GLY A 271 -28.22 0.15 -2.12
CA GLY A 271 -28.43 1.15 -3.15
C GLY A 271 -27.46 2.33 -3.13
N SER A 272 -26.50 2.36 -2.21
CA SER A 272 -25.57 3.50 -2.07
C SER A 272 -24.36 3.41 -3.00
N MET A 273 -23.96 2.24 -3.52
CA MET A 273 -22.72 2.12 -4.31
C MET A 273 -22.89 2.33 -5.82
N ARG A 274 -23.99 2.93 -6.28
CA ARG A 274 -24.18 3.17 -7.73
C ARG A 274 -23.07 4.08 -8.26
N GLY A 275 -22.31 3.58 -9.24
CA GLY A 275 -21.22 4.34 -9.86
C GLY A 275 -19.91 3.56 -9.89
N ALA A 276 -18.86 4.21 -10.39
CA ALA A 276 -17.54 3.61 -10.46
C ALA A 276 -17.03 3.32 -9.04
N THR A 277 -16.86 2.04 -8.71
CA THR A 277 -16.46 1.61 -7.38
C THR A 277 -15.08 0.97 -7.44
N LEU A 278 -14.16 1.47 -6.61
CA LEU A 278 -12.87 0.85 -6.35
C LEU A 278 -12.91 0.15 -5.00
N LEU A 279 -12.63 -1.15 -4.99
CA LEU A 279 -12.50 -1.93 -3.78
C LEU A 279 -11.06 -2.38 -3.58
N TYR A 280 -10.41 -1.94 -2.50
CA TYR A 280 -9.12 -2.48 -2.09
C TYR A 280 -9.29 -3.56 -1.02
N ALA A 281 -8.75 -4.75 -1.29
CA ALA A 281 -8.71 -5.85 -0.35
C ALA A 281 -7.27 -6.36 -0.19
N MET A 282 -6.78 -6.37 1.04
CA MET A 282 -5.50 -6.97 1.36
C MET A 282 -5.62 -8.50 1.34
N ASP A 283 -4.57 -9.19 0.92
CA ASP A 283 -4.42 -10.61 1.18
C ASP A 283 -4.17 -10.84 2.69
N MET A 284 -5.27 -11.00 3.44
CA MET A 284 -5.29 -11.18 4.89
C MET A 284 -4.93 -12.60 5.33
N TRP A 285 -4.99 -13.57 4.41
CA TRP A 285 -4.79 -14.98 4.69
C TRP A 285 -3.87 -15.53 3.63
N SER A 286 -2.69 -16.01 4.01
CA SER A 286 -1.64 -16.53 3.12
C SER A 286 -2.03 -17.66 2.12
N GLY A 287 -3.31 -17.93 1.93
CA GLY A 287 -3.88 -18.79 0.91
C GLY A 287 -4.46 -17.99 -0.27
N PRO A 288 -4.45 -18.57 -1.48
CA PRO A 288 -4.87 -17.88 -2.68
C PRO A 288 -6.41 -17.68 -2.78
N SER A 289 -7.17 -17.87 -1.70
CA SER A 289 -8.66 -17.90 -1.65
C SER A 289 -9.35 -16.54 -1.80
N HIS A 290 -8.64 -15.42 -1.69
CA HIS A 290 -9.25 -14.09 -1.58
C HIS A 290 -9.23 -13.28 -2.88
N HIS A 291 -8.60 -13.81 -3.94
CA HIS A 291 -8.59 -13.15 -5.24
C HIS A 291 -9.99 -13.03 -5.82
N ALA A 292 -10.30 -11.89 -6.45
CA ALA A 292 -11.65 -11.60 -6.95
C ALA A 292 -12.17 -12.71 -7.89
N ALA A 293 -11.28 -13.27 -8.70
CA ALA A 293 -11.51 -14.44 -9.54
C ALA A 293 -12.10 -15.68 -8.83
N ARG A 294 -12.02 -15.75 -7.51
CA ARG A 294 -12.44 -16.90 -6.69
C ARG A 294 -13.62 -16.60 -5.79
N TRP A 295 -14.18 -15.39 -5.86
CA TRP A 295 -15.34 -15.04 -5.05
C TRP A 295 -16.56 -15.89 -5.43
N PRO A 296 -17.44 -16.21 -4.46
CA PRO A 296 -18.70 -16.89 -4.74
C PRO A 296 -19.54 -16.14 -5.78
N ALA A 297 -20.19 -16.87 -6.69
CA ALA A 297 -20.94 -16.29 -7.81
C ALA A 297 -22.11 -15.40 -7.36
N ASP A 298 -22.74 -15.71 -6.23
CA ASP A 298 -23.79 -14.90 -5.61
C ASP A 298 -23.24 -13.58 -5.05
N ARG A 299 -22.02 -13.57 -4.50
CA ARG A 299 -21.31 -12.34 -4.09
C ARG A 299 -20.97 -11.48 -5.30
N ILE A 300 -20.40 -12.06 -6.36
CA ILE A 300 -20.08 -11.35 -7.60
C ILE A 300 -21.34 -10.67 -8.17
N ARG A 301 -22.46 -11.39 -8.20
CA ARG A 301 -23.74 -10.83 -8.67
C ARG A 301 -24.22 -9.68 -7.80
N ALA A 302 -24.20 -9.83 -6.47
CA ALA A 302 -24.61 -8.75 -5.56
C ALA A 302 -23.76 -7.49 -5.76
N TRP A 303 -22.44 -7.65 -5.88
CA TRP A 303 -21.51 -6.55 -6.14
C TRP A 303 -21.78 -5.86 -7.48
N GLN A 304 -22.07 -6.64 -8.52
CA GLN A 304 -22.44 -6.09 -9.82
C GLN A 304 -23.76 -5.30 -9.77
N GLU A 305 -24.79 -5.87 -9.14
CA GLU A 305 -26.11 -5.24 -9.00
C GLU A 305 -26.01 -3.89 -8.27
N GLU A 306 -25.16 -3.83 -7.24
CA GLU A 306 -24.99 -2.67 -6.39
C GLU A 306 -24.10 -1.58 -7.03
N ALA A 307 -23.01 -1.97 -7.71
CA ALA A 307 -22.16 -1.03 -8.45
C ALA A 307 -22.84 -0.44 -9.70
N GLY A 308 -23.73 -1.23 -10.34
CA GLY A 308 -24.42 -0.83 -11.56
C GLY A 308 -23.48 -0.58 -12.74
N ASP A 309 -23.85 0.36 -13.61
CA ASP A 309 -23.14 0.62 -14.87
C ASP A 309 -21.74 1.25 -14.69
N GLY A 310 -21.47 1.84 -13.52
CA GLY A 310 -20.15 2.41 -13.22
C GLY A 310 -19.06 1.35 -13.07
N GLY A 311 -19.47 0.10 -12.79
CA GLY A 311 -18.58 -1.05 -12.69
C GLY A 311 -17.81 -1.12 -11.36
N LEU A 312 -17.33 -2.33 -11.07
CA LEU A 312 -16.49 -2.63 -9.93
C LEU A 312 -15.08 -2.95 -10.39
N VAL A 313 -14.09 -2.26 -9.80
CA VAL A 313 -12.67 -2.60 -9.92
C VAL A 313 -12.18 -3.03 -8.56
N VAL A 314 -11.53 -4.19 -8.50
CA VAL A 314 -10.92 -4.74 -7.29
C VAL A 314 -9.41 -4.63 -7.42
N VAL A 315 -8.79 -4.11 -6.37
CA VAL A 315 -7.34 -4.03 -6.20
C VAL A 315 -6.91 -4.91 -5.04
N GLN A 316 -5.87 -5.71 -5.25
CA GLN A 316 -5.38 -6.72 -4.31
C GLN A 316 -3.86 -6.77 -4.32
N SER A 317 -3.26 -7.22 -3.23
CA SER A 317 -1.81 -7.42 -3.11
C SER A 317 -1.43 -8.90 -3.02
N LYS A 318 -0.14 -9.19 -3.21
CA LYS A 318 0.50 -10.52 -3.07
C LYS A 318 0.02 -11.59 -4.07
N GLY A 319 -0.72 -11.19 -5.10
CA GLY A 319 -1.22 -12.05 -6.18
C GLY A 319 -0.24 -12.27 -7.33
N ASP A 320 -0.71 -13.04 -8.31
CA ASP A 320 -0.10 -12.99 -9.64
C ASP A 320 -0.38 -11.62 -10.26
N ARG A 321 0.50 -11.16 -11.15
CA ARG A 321 0.41 -9.81 -11.71
C ARG A 321 -0.96 -9.53 -12.35
N ALA A 322 -1.53 -10.50 -13.07
CA ALA A 322 -2.84 -10.37 -13.71
C ALA A 322 -4.03 -10.35 -12.72
N GLU A 323 -3.80 -10.62 -11.44
CA GLU A 323 -4.82 -10.65 -10.39
C GLU A 323 -4.79 -9.41 -9.49
N LEU A 324 -3.80 -8.53 -9.64
CA LEU A 324 -3.63 -7.38 -8.74
C LEU A 324 -4.72 -6.32 -8.95
N VAL A 325 -5.08 -6.04 -10.20
CA VAL A 325 -6.19 -5.14 -10.58
C VAL A 325 -7.11 -5.84 -11.56
N GLN A 326 -8.36 -6.05 -11.16
CA GLN A 326 -9.38 -6.74 -11.95
C GLN A 326 -10.66 -5.92 -12.03
N LYS A 327 -11.23 -5.77 -13.22
CA LYS A 327 -12.54 -5.18 -13.44
C LYS A 327 -13.60 -6.27 -13.61
N LEU A 328 -14.73 -6.11 -12.93
CA LEU A 328 -15.90 -6.94 -13.17
C LEU A 328 -16.61 -6.46 -14.45
N VAL A 329 -16.69 -7.35 -15.44
CA VAL A 329 -17.32 -7.06 -16.74
C VAL A 329 -18.61 -7.87 -16.87
N PRO A 330 -19.75 -7.19 -17.12
CA PRO A 330 -20.99 -7.88 -17.48
C PRO A 330 -20.83 -8.66 -18.79
N ALA A 331 -21.26 -9.92 -18.79
CA ALA A 331 -21.35 -10.75 -19.99
C ALA A 331 -22.81 -10.90 -20.47
N SER A 332 -22.98 -11.23 -21.75
CA SER A 332 -24.27 -11.59 -22.32
C SER A 332 -24.88 -12.77 -21.55
N GLY A 333 -26.17 -12.67 -21.22
CA GLY A 333 -26.89 -13.72 -20.48
C GLY A 333 -26.79 -13.60 -18.95
N GLY A 334 -26.47 -12.42 -18.41
CA GLY A 334 -26.52 -12.14 -16.97
C GLY A 334 -25.38 -12.78 -16.17
N ARG A 335 -24.35 -13.31 -16.83
CA ARG A 335 -23.10 -13.74 -16.19
C ARG A 335 -22.14 -12.56 -16.14
N SER A 336 -21.13 -12.65 -15.28
CA SER A 336 -20.03 -11.68 -15.22
C SER A 336 -18.71 -12.40 -15.07
N PHE A 337 -17.64 -11.75 -15.50
CA PHE A 337 -16.29 -12.27 -15.39
C PHE A 337 -15.32 -11.17 -14.98
N TRP A 338 -14.21 -11.58 -14.38
CA TRP A 338 -13.12 -10.70 -14.03
C TRP A 338 -12.18 -10.52 -15.21
N GLN A 339 -12.05 -9.29 -15.67
CA GLN A 339 -11.06 -8.89 -16.67
C GLN A 339 -9.83 -8.34 -15.95
N SER A 340 -8.66 -8.90 -16.23
CA SER A 340 -7.41 -8.31 -15.74
C SER A 340 -7.12 -6.97 -16.42
N TRP A 341 -6.79 -5.96 -15.62
CA TRP A 341 -6.21 -4.69 -16.07
C TRP A 341 -4.71 -4.59 -15.77
N SER A 342 -4.20 -5.53 -14.98
CA SER A 342 -2.87 -5.50 -14.39
C SER A 342 -1.87 -6.40 -15.13
N ASP A 343 -2.28 -7.14 -16.17
CA ASP A 343 -1.36 -7.98 -16.94
C ASP A 343 -0.48 -7.20 -17.93
N TRP A 344 0.35 -6.29 -17.41
CA TRP A 344 1.33 -5.52 -18.15
C TRP A 344 2.59 -5.30 -17.29
N ARG A 345 3.73 -5.01 -17.93
CA ARG A 345 5.02 -4.97 -17.23
C ARG A 345 5.32 -3.57 -16.67
N SER A 346 4.87 -3.28 -15.45
CA SER A 346 5.17 -1.98 -14.79
C SER A 346 6.61 -1.84 -14.25
N ALA A 347 7.40 -2.92 -14.23
CA ALA A 347 8.75 -2.93 -13.64
C ALA A 347 9.67 -1.83 -14.20
N ASP A 348 9.46 -1.43 -15.46
CA ASP A 348 10.27 -0.40 -16.14
C ASP A 348 9.97 1.03 -15.61
N PHE A 349 8.91 1.20 -14.82
CA PHE A 349 8.45 2.48 -14.26
C PHE A 349 8.58 2.57 -12.74
N LEU A 350 9.04 1.49 -12.10
CA LEU A 350 9.24 1.46 -10.65
C LEU A 350 10.54 2.20 -10.27
N PRO A 351 10.56 2.89 -9.12
CA PRO A 351 11.79 3.45 -8.56
C PRO A 351 12.89 2.40 -8.44
N ALA A 352 14.11 2.72 -8.88
CA ALA A 352 15.26 1.81 -8.80
C ALA A 352 15.52 1.32 -7.36
N ALA A 353 15.15 2.12 -6.35
CA ALA A 353 15.24 1.73 -4.94
C ALA A 353 14.45 0.45 -4.62
N ILE A 354 13.29 0.20 -5.26
CA ILE A 354 12.49 -1.02 -5.07
C ILE A 354 13.27 -2.26 -5.54
N CYS A 355 14.13 -2.10 -6.54
CA CYS A 355 14.95 -3.16 -7.10
C CYS A 355 16.25 -3.42 -6.33
N LYS A 356 16.66 -2.54 -5.40
CA LYS A 356 17.91 -2.70 -4.65
C LYS A 356 17.82 -3.94 -3.76
N GLY A 357 18.77 -4.87 -3.95
CA GLY A 357 18.82 -6.14 -3.22
C GLY A 357 18.34 -7.36 -4.02
N PHE A 358 17.91 -7.18 -5.28
CA PHE A 358 17.44 -8.26 -6.16
C PHE A 358 18.27 -8.39 -7.42
N ASP A 359 18.06 -9.49 -8.14
CA ASP A 359 18.59 -9.67 -9.50
C ASP A 359 18.06 -8.53 -10.40
N GLN A 360 18.96 -7.59 -10.72
CA GLN A 360 18.67 -6.43 -11.56
C GLN A 360 18.18 -6.83 -12.96
N SER A 361 18.45 -8.05 -13.41
CA SER A 361 17.94 -8.55 -14.70
C SER A 361 16.41 -8.68 -14.71
N GLN A 362 15.80 -8.92 -13.54
CA GLN A 362 14.36 -9.04 -13.37
C GLN A 362 13.70 -7.68 -13.15
N CYS A 363 14.41 -6.79 -12.47
CA CYS A 363 13.98 -5.43 -12.18
C CYS A 363 14.67 -4.47 -13.14
N ARG A 364 14.13 -4.34 -14.36
CA ARG A 364 14.56 -3.38 -15.38
C ARG A 364 14.20 -1.93 -15.01
N ALA A 365 14.28 -1.56 -13.73
CA ALA A 365 14.31 -0.14 -13.41
C ALA A 365 15.54 0.42 -14.12
N ALA A 366 15.31 1.28 -15.11
CA ALA A 366 16.41 1.95 -15.78
C ALA A 366 17.23 2.66 -14.70
N ALA A 367 18.56 2.57 -14.77
CA ALA A 367 19.45 3.36 -13.92
C ALA A 367 19.38 4.88 -14.22
N GLY A 368 18.28 5.35 -14.83
CA GLY A 368 18.04 6.70 -15.28
C GLY A 368 16.58 7.11 -15.03
N GLN A 369 16.18 8.23 -15.64
CA GLN A 369 14.84 8.77 -15.48
C GLN A 369 13.79 7.73 -15.95
N PRO A 370 12.72 7.48 -15.16
CA PRO A 370 11.66 6.58 -15.59
C PRO A 370 11.06 7.07 -16.91
N PRO A 371 10.57 6.17 -17.78
CA PRO A 371 9.87 6.58 -18.99
C PRO A 371 8.65 7.45 -18.65
N SER A 372 8.16 8.22 -19.63
CA SER A 372 7.06 9.16 -19.39
C SER A 372 5.76 8.45 -18.98
N ALA A 373 4.87 9.18 -18.31
CA ALA A 373 3.54 8.70 -17.97
C ALA A 373 2.76 8.24 -19.22
N GLN A 374 2.96 8.92 -20.35
CA GLN A 374 2.35 8.53 -21.63
C GLN A 374 2.88 7.18 -22.14
N HIS A 375 4.17 6.89 -21.94
CA HIS A 375 4.73 5.58 -22.26
C HIS A 375 4.16 4.48 -21.35
N MET A 376 3.94 4.79 -20.07
CA MET A 376 3.26 3.89 -19.13
C MET A 376 1.85 3.53 -19.60
N VAL A 377 1.05 4.53 -20.01
CA VAL A 377 -0.28 4.33 -20.58
C VAL A 377 -0.24 3.45 -21.84
N GLU A 378 0.73 3.69 -22.74
CA GLU A 378 0.89 2.91 -23.97
C GLU A 378 1.19 1.43 -23.70
N GLN A 379 2.04 1.14 -22.71
CA GLN A 379 2.36 -0.23 -22.32
C GLN A 379 1.16 -0.92 -21.65
N ALA A 380 0.50 -0.24 -20.72
CA ALA A 380 -0.65 -0.80 -19.99
C ALA A 380 -1.84 -1.11 -20.92
N LEU A 381 -2.08 -0.27 -21.93
CA LEU A 381 -3.23 -0.42 -22.83
C LEU A 381 -2.89 -1.15 -24.15
N GLY A 382 -1.66 -1.64 -24.33
CA GLY A 382 -1.27 -2.42 -25.51
C GLY A 382 -1.20 -1.63 -26.83
N GLY A 383 -0.84 -0.35 -26.79
CA GLY A 383 -0.61 0.47 -27.99
C GLY A 383 -1.85 1.00 -28.73
N GLY A 384 -3.03 0.95 -28.09
CA GLY A 384 -4.29 1.50 -28.62
C GLY A 384 -4.43 3.03 -28.47
N THR A 385 -5.69 3.50 -28.47
CA THR A 385 -6.02 4.92 -28.21
C THR A 385 -5.35 5.38 -26.92
N ARG A 386 -4.63 6.50 -27.00
CA ARG A 386 -3.87 7.08 -25.89
C ARG A 386 -4.75 8.05 -25.14
N PRO A 387 -5.37 7.67 -24.01
CA PRO A 387 -6.12 8.63 -23.23
C PRO A 387 -5.16 9.69 -22.69
N GLN A 388 -5.50 10.98 -22.85
CA GLN A 388 -4.68 12.07 -22.34
C GLN A 388 -4.74 12.10 -20.82
N LEU A 389 -3.58 12.07 -20.16
CA LEU A 389 -3.44 12.24 -18.71
C LEU A 389 -3.82 13.65 -18.27
N THR A 390 -4.49 13.77 -17.13
CA THR A 390 -4.64 15.07 -16.47
C THR A 390 -3.31 15.48 -15.86
N THR A 391 -3.13 16.79 -15.60
CA THR A 391 -1.92 17.28 -14.93
C THR A 391 -1.70 16.64 -13.56
N GLU A 392 -2.78 16.31 -12.84
CA GLU A 392 -2.70 15.62 -11.55
C GLU A 392 -2.23 14.17 -11.70
N GLU A 393 -2.73 13.44 -12.69
CA GLU A 393 -2.32 12.06 -12.98
C GLU A 393 -0.85 11.98 -13.41
N GLU A 394 -0.41 12.91 -14.27
CA GLU A 394 1.00 13.00 -14.67
C GLU A 394 1.89 13.33 -13.47
N LYS A 395 1.43 14.23 -12.59
CA LYS A 395 2.16 14.60 -11.37
C LYS A 395 2.22 13.42 -10.39
N ALA A 396 1.12 12.71 -10.17
CA ALA A 396 1.06 11.52 -9.33
C ALA A 396 2.04 10.45 -9.84
N PHE A 397 2.02 10.16 -11.15
CA PHE A 397 2.97 9.23 -11.75
C PHE A 397 4.42 9.67 -11.55
N ARG A 398 4.74 10.94 -11.85
CA ARG A 398 6.10 11.47 -11.73
C ARG A 398 6.61 11.44 -10.29
N GLU A 399 5.77 11.87 -9.34
CA GLU A 399 6.13 11.76 -7.94
C GLU A 399 6.35 10.30 -7.58
N LEU A 400 5.41 9.39 -7.80
CA LEU A 400 5.53 8.02 -7.31
C LEU A 400 6.64 7.18 -7.99
N SER A 401 6.98 7.46 -9.26
CA SER A 401 8.01 6.74 -10.02
C SER A 401 9.45 7.21 -9.75
N GLY A 402 9.64 8.38 -9.14
CA GLY A 402 10.98 8.90 -8.85
C GLY A 402 11.70 8.17 -7.70
N PRO A 403 12.96 8.51 -7.39
CA PRO A 403 13.67 7.97 -6.23
C PRO A 403 13.00 8.40 -4.90
N PRO A 404 13.03 7.59 -3.83
CA PRO A 404 12.46 7.96 -2.54
C PRO A 404 13.10 9.24 -1.98
N ALA A 405 12.44 9.91 -1.04
CA ALA A 405 12.86 11.23 -0.53
C ALA A 405 14.33 11.25 -0.07
N TRP A 406 14.75 10.23 0.69
CA TRP A 406 16.12 10.13 1.21
C TRP A 406 17.20 9.82 0.15
N GLU A 407 16.82 9.60 -1.11
CA GLU A 407 17.76 9.44 -2.23
C GLU A 407 17.85 10.69 -3.12
N ARG A 408 17.15 11.78 -2.79
CA ARG A 408 17.19 13.05 -3.54
C ARG A 408 18.34 13.93 -3.02
N PRO A 409 19.39 14.18 -3.83
CA PRO A 409 20.56 14.97 -3.38
C PRO A 409 20.22 16.42 -3.03
N GLU A 410 19.19 16.97 -3.68
CA GLU A 410 18.77 18.37 -3.53
C GLU A 410 18.01 18.63 -2.22
N GLU A 411 17.48 17.57 -1.60
CA GLU A 411 16.70 17.65 -0.36
C GLU A 411 17.55 17.27 0.88
N ALA A 412 18.79 16.82 0.69
CA ALA A 412 19.70 16.60 1.81
C ALA A 412 20.15 17.96 2.37
N PRO A 413 19.93 18.25 3.66
CA PRO A 413 20.48 19.46 4.25
C PRO A 413 21.99 19.46 4.03
N ALA A 414 22.54 20.60 3.63
CA ALA A 414 23.99 20.77 3.56
C ALA A 414 24.55 20.28 4.90
N PRO A 415 25.57 19.40 4.90
CA PRO A 415 26.05 18.79 6.13
C PRO A 415 26.32 19.89 7.13
N ALA A 416 25.53 19.91 8.21
CA ALA A 416 25.74 20.84 9.30
C ALA A 416 27.20 20.65 9.76
N PRO A 417 27.94 21.73 10.09
CA PRO A 417 29.30 21.63 10.60
C PRO A 417 29.27 21.01 12.00
N LEU A 418 29.02 19.70 12.06
CA LEU A 418 28.84 18.91 13.27
C LEU A 418 29.94 17.86 13.30
N LEU A 419 31.18 18.28 13.55
CA LEU A 419 32.26 17.41 14.04
C LEU A 419 33.44 18.20 14.65
N SER A 420 33.15 19.31 15.35
CA SER A 420 34.15 19.98 16.22
C SER A 420 33.72 20.09 17.69
N ALA A 421 32.52 19.62 18.05
CA ALA A 421 32.01 19.70 19.42
C ALA A 421 32.03 18.37 20.20
N LEU A 422 32.31 17.24 19.54
CA LEU A 422 32.61 15.99 20.22
C LEU A 422 34.14 15.91 20.36
N GLY A 423 34.63 16.14 21.58
CA GLY A 423 36.05 16.02 21.90
C GLY A 423 36.63 14.66 21.49
N PRO A 424 37.97 14.53 21.40
CA PRO A 424 38.69 13.39 20.79
C PRO A 424 38.58 12.04 21.52
N GLY A 425 37.52 11.76 22.28
CA GLY A 425 37.44 10.64 23.22
C GLY A 425 36.52 9.47 22.86
N LEU A 426 35.67 9.55 21.82
CA LEU A 426 34.71 8.48 21.52
C LEU A 426 34.54 8.29 20.01
N ALA A 427 35.44 7.54 19.39
CA ALA A 427 35.17 6.91 18.10
C ALA A 427 34.32 5.65 18.35
N PRO A 428 33.09 5.55 17.83
CA PRO A 428 32.36 4.28 17.84
C PRO A 428 33.02 3.35 16.82
N ASP A 429 33.37 2.15 17.28
CA ASP A 429 33.93 1.08 16.47
C ASP A 429 32.84 0.52 15.53
N CYS A 430 32.54 1.24 14.44
CA CYS A 430 31.63 0.82 13.36
C CYS A 430 32.26 -0.28 12.48
N ARG A 431 32.80 -1.34 13.10
CA ARG A 431 33.26 -2.57 12.41
C ARG A 431 32.25 -3.72 12.47
N TRP A 432 31.06 -3.48 13.02
CA TRP A 432 29.99 -4.48 13.03
C TRP A 432 28.99 -4.20 11.91
N GLN A 433 29.18 -4.86 10.75
CA GLN A 433 28.09 -5.47 9.95
C GLN A 433 28.55 -6.09 8.61
N ARG A 434 29.80 -5.91 8.14
CA ARG A 434 30.25 -6.56 6.89
C ARG A 434 30.64 -8.04 7.02
N GLY A 435 30.71 -8.60 8.24
CA GLY A 435 31.30 -9.93 8.48
C GLY A 435 30.37 -11.14 8.48
N ARG A 436 29.03 -10.98 8.48
CA ARG A 436 28.10 -12.12 8.70
C ARG A 436 27.20 -12.49 7.53
N ALA A 437 27.21 -11.74 6.42
CA ALA A 437 26.51 -12.14 5.20
C ALA A 437 27.23 -13.29 4.46
N LEU A 438 28.51 -13.55 4.74
CA LEU A 438 29.30 -14.55 4.01
C LEU A 438 29.31 -15.97 4.61
N ARG A 439 28.67 -16.22 5.77
CA ARG A 439 28.68 -17.54 6.45
C ARG A 439 27.39 -18.35 6.35
N ARG A 440 26.45 -17.94 5.47
CA ARG A 440 25.24 -18.74 5.14
C ARG A 440 25.19 -19.21 3.68
N PHE A 441 26.28 -19.06 2.94
CA PHE A 441 26.40 -19.50 1.54
C PHE A 441 27.69 -20.29 1.24
N LEU A 442 28.29 -20.91 2.26
CA LEU A 442 29.29 -21.97 2.10
C LEU A 442 28.88 -23.19 2.90
#